data_AF-A0A172TX06-F1
#
_entry.id   AF-A0A172TX06-F1
#
_cell.length_a   1.000
_cell.length_b   1.000
_cell.length_c   1.000
_cell.angle_alpha   90.00
_cell.angle_beta   90.00
_cell.angle_gamma   90.00
#
_symmetry.space_group_name_H-M   'P 1'
#
loop_
_entity.id
_entity.type
_entity.pdbx_description
1 polymer ?
#
loop_
_entity_poly.entity_id
_entity_poly.type
_entity_poly.pdbx_seq_one_letter_code
_entity_poly.pdbx_strand_id
1 'polypeptide(L)'
;MKHVSKLLWFSLCLFSLWLLGCQKEARSTDENKLSLSNLNAPSITASIGSLTDNTVTKCAAQTFSLCTGGNANSASIGNLKVESGSDGKVYLTFTTTGTNYITGIKLYAGDGTNIPVNNGGNAVVGQFPFKYTVASSNTYSVVLSDLTGTITLAAHVETAATAAWADGCTGTRINTGNGNWATKLTYTVQPCTVSVPLCSMSQGYWFANGGHTWPSGSVVVGGKTYTQAEGAAIWNTYSKNLILGFTQVAALKLSGTAYNSDAQLNQAVTTIETWLTSQSKLTATAVPEMPTNVSAAAGFIGDWINTHHCN
;
A
#
# COMPACT_ATOMS: atom_id res chain seq x y z
N MET A 1 -64.74 34.71 -53.39
CA MET A 1 -63.72 35.60 -52.81
C MET A 1 -64.12 35.96 -51.39
N LYS A 2 -63.37 35.49 -50.38
CA LYS A 2 -63.11 36.14 -49.08
C LYS A 2 -62.59 35.10 -48.07
N HIS A 3 -61.47 35.47 -47.44
CA HIS A 3 -60.92 34.96 -46.18
C HIS A 3 -60.17 33.61 -46.14
N VAL A 4 -58.93 33.62 -46.65
CA VAL A 4 -57.83 32.78 -46.11
C VAL A 4 -56.60 33.67 -45.99
N SER A 5 -56.38 34.36 -44.86
CA SER A 5 -55.19 35.23 -44.71
C SER A 5 -54.84 35.67 -43.27
N LYS A 6 -55.25 34.97 -42.21
CA LYS A 6 -54.89 35.41 -40.83
C LYS A 6 -54.60 34.30 -39.81
N LEU A 7 -54.14 33.12 -40.25
CA LEU A 7 -53.80 32.04 -39.31
C LEU A 7 -52.42 31.41 -39.58
N LEU A 8 -51.45 32.20 -40.03
CA LEU A 8 -50.08 31.71 -40.30
C LEU A 8 -48.97 32.59 -39.70
N TRP A 9 -49.30 33.42 -38.70
CA TRP A 9 -48.36 34.35 -38.06
C TRP A 9 -48.23 34.17 -36.55
N PHE A 10 -48.62 33.01 -36.01
CA PHE A 10 -48.47 32.68 -34.58
C PHE A 10 -47.72 31.38 -34.30
N SER A 11 -47.10 30.76 -35.33
CA SER A 11 -46.37 29.49 -35.19
C SER A 11 -44.85 29.61 -35.43
N LEU A 12 -44.29 30.82 -35.36
CA LEU A 12 -42.86 31.07 -35.63
C LEU A 12 -42.13 31.85 -34.53
N CYS A 13 -42.61 31.80 -33.27
CA CYS A 13 -41.95 32.44 -32.13
C CYS A 13 -41.89 31.57 -30.85
N LEU A 14 -41.95 30.24 -30.99
CA LEU A 14 -41.82 29.32 -29.84
C LEU A 14 -40.80 28.19 -30.08
N PHE A 15 -39.75 28.45 -30.87
CA PHE A 15 -38.71 27.47 -31.20
C PHE A 15 -37.29 28.05 -31.09
N SER A 16 -37.02 28.90 -30.10
CA SER A 16 -35.71 29.57 -29.97
C SER A 16 -35.19 29.71 -28.53
N LEU A 17 -35.57 28.81 -27.61
CA LEU A 17 -35.19 28.94 -26.20
C LEU A 17 -34.78 27.64 -25.49
N TRP A 18 -34.03 26.74 -26.16
CA TRP A 18 -33.41 25.58 -25.48
C TRP A 18 -32.02 25.18 -26.05
N LEU A 19 -31.20 26.16 -26.45
CA LEU A 19 -29.78 25.94 -26.75
C LEU A 19 -28.90 26.82 -25.85
N LEU A 20 -28.87 26.49 -24.56
CA LEU A 20 -27.86 27.00 -23.64
C LEU A 20 -27.03 25.83 -23.11
N GLY A 21 -25.83 25.71 -23.67
CA GLY A 21 -24.61 25.50 -22.90
C GLY A 21 -24.40 24.13 -22.25
N CYS A 22 -24.05 23.12 -23.05
CA CYS A 22 -23.21 22.04 -22.54
C CYS A 22 -21.74 22.46 -22.76
N GLN A 23 -21.19 23.31 -21.89
CA GLN A 23 -19.74 23.51 -21.86
C GLN A 23 -19.11 22.28 -21.20
N LYS A 24 -18.33 21.55 -22.00
CA LYS A 24 -17.45 20.48 -21.54
C LYS A 24 -16.37 21.12 -20.67
N GLU A 25 -16.49 20.99 -19.35
CA GLU A 25 -15.45 21.42 -18.41
C GLU A 25 -14.15 20.68 -18.72
N ALA A 26 -13.12 21.47 -19.01
CA ALA A 26 -11.77 20.97 -19.14
C ALA A 26 -11.34 20.41 -17.78
N ARG A 27 -10.97 19.13 -17.78
CA ARG A 27 -10.43 18.40 -16.63
C ARG A 27 -9.11 19.04 -16.23
N SER A 28 -9.11 19.84 -15.15
CA SER A 28 -7.89 20.25 -14.47
C SER A 28 -7.23 19.01 -13.85
N THR A 29 -5.99 18.77 -14.23
CA THR A 29 -5.04 17.90 -13.52
C THR A 29 -4.34 18.74 -12.46
N ASP A 30 -5.08 19.13 -11.42
CA ASP A 30 -4.50 19.67 -10.20
C ASP A 30 -4.51 18.60 -9.11
N GLU A 31 -3.38 18.51 -8.44
CA GLU A 31 -3.03 17.45 -7.53
C GLU A 31 -3.96 17.39 -6.31
N ASN A 32 -4.37 16.15 -6.08
CA ASN A 32 -4.97 15.55 -4.92
C ASN A 32 -4.53 16.14 -3.55
N LYS A 33 -5.18 17.21 -3.09
CA LYS A 33 -5.32 17.56 -1.67
C LYS A 33 -6.75 18.02 -1.38
N LEU A 34 -7.63 17.03 -1.16
CA LEU A 34 -8.97 17.27 -0.63
C LEU A 34 -8.90 17.54 0.88
N SER A 35 -9.46 18.67 1.31
CA SER A 35 -9.58 19.08 2.71
C SER A 35 -10.58 18.18 3.47
N LEU A 36 -10.11 17.55 4.55
CA LEU A 36 -10.82 16.61 5.44
C LEU A 36 -11.52 17.29 6.62
N SER A 37 -12.08 18.49 6.45
CA SER A 37 -12.40 19.36 7.60
C SER A 37 -13.76 19.13 8.28
N ASN A 38 -14.40 17.96 8.22
CA ASN A 38 -15.69 17.77 8.93
C ASN A 38 -16.07 16.34 9.33
N LEU A 39 -15.10 15.47 9.59
CA LEU A 39 -15.38 14.14 10.15
C LEU A 39 -14.89 14.09 11.60
N ASN A 40 -15.81 13.93 12.54
CA ASN A 40 -15.52 13.49 13.92
C ASN A 40 -15.01 12.04 13.98
N ALA A 41 -14.49 11.50 12.88
CA ALA A 41 -13.80 10.23 12.86
C ALA A 41 -12.35 10.46 13.31
N PRO A 42 -11.68 9.47 13.95
CA PRO A 42 -10.22 9.49 14.06
C PRO A 42 -9.61 9.81 12.70
N SER A 43 -8.45 10.48 12.69
CA SER A 43 -7.72 10.94 11.50
C SER A 43 -7.21 9.79 10.64
N ILE A 44 -8.12 8.97 10.10
CA ILE A 44 -7.82 7.86 9.22
C ILE A 44 -7.30 8.48 7.92
N THR A 45 -6.05 8.20 7.62
CA THR A 45 -5.45 8.59 6.35
C THR A 45 -5.55 7.43 5.37
N ALA A 46 -5.87 7.74 4.12
CA ALA A 46 -5.98 6.75 3.07
C ALA A 46 -5.17 7.18 1.84
N SER A 47 -4.28 6.31 1.37
CA SER A 47 -3.53 6.52 0.13
C SER A 47 -3.86 5.44 -0.88
N ILE A 48 -3.80 5.81 -2.17
CA ILE A 48 -3.95 4.86 -3.27
C ILE A 48 -2.60 4.67 -3.94
N GLY A 49 -2.24 3.42 -4.20
CA GLY A 49 -0.96 3.08 -4.81
C GLY A 49 -1.06 1.83 -5.66
N SER A 50 -0.16 1.74 -6.65
CA SER A 50 0.14 0.47 -7.30
C SER A 50 0.87 -0.43 -6.30
N LEU A 51 0.59 -1.73 -6.31
CA LEU A 51 1.09 -2.75 -5.37
C LEU A 51 2.61 -2.99 -5.39
N THR A 52 3.42 -2.04 -5.87
CA THR A 52 4.87 -2.20 -6.00
C THR A 52 5.60 -2.24 -4.65
N ASP A 53 4.93 -1.96 -3.53
CA ASP A 53 5.52 -2.14 -2.21
C ASP A 53 5.40 -3.60 -1.75
N ASN A 54 6.21 -4.47 -2.37
CA ASN A 54 6.38 -5.88 -2.02
C ASN A 54 7.10 -6.08 -0.67
N THR A 55 7.47 -5.01 0.04
CA THR A 55 8.31 -5.12 1.25
C THR A 55 7.49 -5.28 2.53
N VAL A 56 6.20 -4.92 2.52
CA VAL A 56 5.35 -5.06 3.70
C VAL A 56 4.74 -6.45 3.74
N THR A 57 5.03 -7.19 4.81
CA THR A 57 4.37 -8.47 5.04
C THR A 57 2.94 -8.24 5.45
N LYS A 58 2.02 -9.02 4.88
CA LYS A 58 0.58 -8.92 5.10
C LYS A 58 0.08 -10.17 5.80
N CYS A 59 -0.82 -9.97 6.76
CA CYS A 59 -1.40 -11.01 7.61
C CYS A 59 -2.93 -10.92 7.61
N ALA A 60 -3.58 -11.95 8.18
CA ALA A 60 -5.01 -11.97 8.46
C ALA A 60 -5.88 -11.57 7.25
N ALA A 61 -5.58 -12.17 6.10
CA ALA A 61 -6.28 -11.89 4.85
C ALA A 61 -7.74 -12.36 4.91
N GLN A 62 -8.67 -11.45 4.63
CA GLN A 62 -10.07 -11.76 4.39
C GLN A 62 -10.46 -11.33 2.98
N THR A 63 -11.26 -12.13 2.29
CA THR A 63 -11.66 -11.87 0.90
C THR A 63 -13.17 -11.81 0.79
N PHE A 64 -13.67 -10.76 0.14
CA PHE A 64 -15.08 -10.49 -0.04
C PHE A 64 -15.38 -10.31 -1.52
N SER A 65 -16.53 -10.80 -1.99
CA SER A 65 -16.89 -10.65 -3.40
C SER A 65 -17.29 -9.21 -3.73
N LEU A 66 -16.94 -8.73 -4.93
CA LEU A 66 -17.45 -7.47 -5.48
C LEU A 66 -18.66 -7.80 -6.35
N CYS A 67 -19.88 -7.45 -5.92
CA CYS A 67 -21.10 -7.88 -6.61
C CYS A 67 -21.90 -6.71 -7.18
N THR A 68 -22.39 -6.89 -8.41
CA THR A 68 -23.19 -5.90 -9.14
C THR A 68 -24.64 -5.97 -8.68
N GLY A 69 -24.94 -5.22 -7.62
CA GLY A 69 -26.22 -5.25 -6.91
C GLY A 69 -26.05 -5.71 -5.46
N GLY A 70 -26.81 -5.11 -4.55
CA GLY A 70 -26.78 -5.45 -3.10
C GLY A 70 -27.77 -6.53 -2.71
N ASN A 71 -27.85 -7.60 -3.50
CA ASN A 71 -28.73 -8.73 -3.20
C ASN A 71 -28.09 -10.07 -3.59
N ALA A 72 -28.63 -11.16 -3.04
CA ALA A 72 -28.09 -12.51 -3.19
C ALA A 72 -28.02 -13.03 -4.65
N ASN A 73 -28.72 -12.41 -5.59
CA ASN A 73 -28.70 -12.79 -7.00
C ASN A 73 -27.69 -11.99 -7.84
N SER A 74 -26.89 -11.14 -7.19
CA SER A 74 -25.96 -10.24 -7.87
C SER A 74 -24.74 -11.00 -8.36
N ALA A 75 -24.35 -10.77 -9.62
CA ALA A 75 -23.15 -11.38 -10.17
C ALA A 75 -21.89 -10.80 -9.53
N SER A 76 -20.95 -11.66 -9.16
CA SER A 76 -19.62 -11.22 -8.74
C SER A 76 -18.78 -10.82 -9.97
N ILE A 77 -18.15 -9.65 -9.90
CA ILE A 77 -17.23 -9.13 -10.91
C ILE A 77 -15.78 -9.10 -10.40
N GLY A 78 -15.51 -9.68 -9.23
CA GLY A 78 -14.21 -9.58 -8.59
C GLY A 78 -14.24 -9.80 -7.08
N ASN A 79 -13.18 -9.35 -6.41
CA ASN A 79 -13.06 -9.40 -4.96
C ASN A 79 -12.38 -8.14 -4.38
N LEU A 80 -12.67 -7.91 -3.11
CA LEU A 80 -11.91 -7.07 -2.20
C LEU A 80 -11.19 -7.99 -1.23
N LYS A 81 -9.85 -7.91 -1.19
CA LYS A 81 -9.02 -8.53 -0.17
C LYS A 81 -8.61 -7.48 0.87
N VAL A 82 -8.82 -7.77 2.16
CA VAL A 82 -8.47 -6.91 3.29
C VAL A 82 -7.42 -7.60 4.14
N GLU A 83 -6.30 -6.94 4.40
CA GLU A 83 -5.13 -7.49 5.08
C GLU A 83 -4.55 -6.49 6.08
N SER A 84 -4.01 -6.96 7.20
CA SER A 84 -3.22 -6.14 8.12
C SER A 84 -1.74 -6.25 7.74
N GLY A 85 -1.04 -5.12 7.65
CA GLY A 85 0.38 -5.06 7.34
C GLY A 85 1.26 -5.06 8.58
N SER A 86 2.48 -5.55 8.45
CA SER A 86 3.50 -5.50 9.51
C SER A 86 3.92 -4.08 9.90
N ASP A 87 3.55 -3.08 9.10
CA ASP A 87 3.72 -1.65 9.36
C ASP A 87 2.54 -1.03 10.13
N GLY A 88 1.59 -1.84 10.59
CA GLY A 88 0.42 -1.39 11.35
C GLY A 88 -0.71 -0.81 10.50
N LYS A 89 -0.62 -0.88 9.16
CA LYS A 89 -1.66 -0.38 8.26
C LYS A 89 -2.62 -1.50 7.81
N VAL A 90 -3.77 -1.10 7.24
CA VAL A 90 -4.71 -2.01 6.60
C VAL A 90 -4.65 -1.82 5.09
N TYR A 91 -4.48 -2.92 4.36
CA TYR A 91 -4.37 -2.95 2.91
C TYR A 91 -5.66 -3.51 2.31
N LEU A 92 -6.29 -2.73 1.44
CA LEU A 92 -7.49 -3.09 0.70
C LEU A 92 -7.10 -3.28 -0.75
N THR A 93 -7.16 -4.50 -1.26
CA THR A 93 -6.84 -4.82 -2.66
C THR A 93 -8.10 -5.19 -3.40
N PHE A 94 -8.51 -4.33 -4.33
CA PHE A 94 -9.63 -4.54 -5.23
C PHE A 94 -9.13 -5.23 -6.49
N THR A 95 -9.74 -6.35 -6.85
CA THR A 95 -9.44 -7.09 -8.08
C THR A 95 -10.73 -7.37 -8.82
N THR A 96 -10.86 -6.91 -10.05
CA THR A 96 -11.98 -7.25 -10.95
C THR A 96 -11.56 -8.25 -12.02
N THR A 97 -12.53 -8.90 -12.65
CA THR A 97 -12.31 -9.91 -13.71
C THR A 97 -12.87 -9.46 -15.05
N GLY A 98 -12.30 -10.01 -16.13
CA GLY A 98 -12.74 -9.73 -17.50
C GLY A 98 -12.51 -8.28 -17.92
N THR A 99 -13.55 -7.66 -18.48
CA THR A 99 -13.53 -6.28 -18.99
C THR A 99 -13.99 -5.24 -17.97
N ASN A 100 -14.18 -5.64 -16.70
CA ASN A 100 -14.65 -4.77 -15.63
C ASN A 100 -13.51 -3.91 -15.04
N TYR A 101 -12.82 -3.15 -15.89
CA TYR A 101 -11.73 -2.29 -15.45
C TYR A 101 -12.23 -1.24 -14.46
N ILE A 102 -11.56 -1.13 -13.32
CA ILE A 102 -11.87 -0.18 -12.26
C ILE A 102 -11.54 1.23 -12.75
N THR A 103 -12.50 2.14 -12.59
CA THR A 103 -12.37 3.56 -12.93
C THR A 103 -12.52 4.47 -11.72
N GLY A 104 -13.12 3.97 -10.63
CA GLY A 104 -13.26 4.72 -9.39
C GLY A 104 -13.45 3.82 -8.17
N ILE A 105 -13.03 4.32 -7.01
CA ILE A 105 -13.21 3.66 -5.72
C ILE A 105 -13.78 4.68 -4.75
N LYS A 106 -14.88 4.34 -4.07
CA LYS A 106 -15.48 5.11 -3.00
C LYS A 106 -15.53 4.24 -1.76
N LEU A 107 -14.90 4.69 -0.68
CA LEU A 107 -14.67 3.90 0.51
C LEU A 107 -15.03 4.68 1.77
N TYR A 108 -15.75 4.01 2.65
CA TYR A 108 -15.88 4.36 4.05
C TYR A 108 -15.15 3.32 4.89
N ALA A 109 -14.39 3.78 5.89
CA ALA A 109 -13.76 2.95 6.91
C ALA A 109 -13.88 3.64 8.27
N GLY A 110 -14.40 2.94 9.28
CA GLY A 110 -14.56 3.50 10.62
C GLY A 110 -15.72 2.86 11.40
N ASP A 111 -16.34 3.63 12.29
CA ASP A 111 -17.55 3.22 13.01
C ASP A 111 -18.74 3.09 12.05
N GLY A 112 -19.37 1.92 12.00
CA GLY A 112 -20.49 1.64 11.11
C GLY A 112 -21.73 2.52 11.31
N THR A 113 -21.84 3.23 12.43
CA THR A 113 -22.92 4.21 12.69
C THR A 113 -22.73 5.54 11.96
N ASN A 114 -21.49 5.84 11.56
CA ASN A 114 -21.10 7.09 10.90
C ASN A 114 -21.02 6.96 9.37
N ILE A 115 -21.49 5.83 8.80
CA ILE A 115 -21.61 5.67 7.35
C ILE A 115 -22.56 6.74 6.81
N PRO A 116 -22.15 7.57 5.83
CA PRO A 116 -23.03 8.58 5.26
C PRO A 116 -24.27 7.96 4.62
N VAL A 117 -25.44 8.29 5.16
CA VAL A 117 -26.75 7.85 4.69
C VAL A 117 -27.71 9.02 4.55
N ASN A 118 -28.70 8.90 3.65
CA ASN A 118 -29.77 9.89 3.54
C ASN A 118 -30.88 9.63 4.59
N ASN A 119 -31.93 10.44 4.60
CA ASN A 119 -33.06 10.29 5.53
C ASN A 119 -33.79 8.93 5.43
N GLY A 120 -33.67 8.24 4.29
CA GLY A 120 -34.19 6.88 4.10
C GLY A 120 -33.21 5.78 4.52
N GLY A 121 -32.07 6.14 5.12
CA GLY A 121 -30.99 5.22 5.52
C GLY A 121 -30.20 4.63 4.34
N ASN A 122 -30.43 5.08 3.10
CA ASN A 122 -29.66 4.60 1.96
C ASN A 122 -28.29 5.29 1.94
N ALA A 123 -27.24 4.51 1.64
CA ALA A 123 -25.88 5.03 1.58
C ALA A 123 -25.75 6.16 0.55
N VAL A 124 -25.12 7.27 0.94
CA VAL A 124 -24.79 8.39 0.04
C VAL A 124 -23.34 8.25 -0.36
N VAL A 125 -23.08 7.38 -1.35
CA VAL A 125 -21.71 7.04 -1.81
C VAL A 125 -20.88 8.27 -2.14
N GLY A 126 -21.50 9.30 -2.71
CA GLY A 126 -20.87 10.59 -3.02
C GLY A 126 -20.37 11.37 -1.80
N GLN A 127 -20.75 10.98 -0.57
CA GLN A 127 -20.29 11.57 0.69
C GLN A 127 -19.27 10.71 1.43
N PHE A 128 -18.86 9.55 0.89
CA PHE A 128 -17.83 8.73 1.51
C PHE A 128 -16.50 9.49 1.63
N PRO A 129 -15.75 9.35 2.73
CA PRO A 129 -14.55 10.14 2.99
C PRO A 129 -13.44 9.90 1.97
N PHE A 130 -13.29 8.66 1.49
CA PHE A 130 -12.22 8.29 0.58
C PHE A 130 -12.79 8.07 -0.81
N LYS A 131 -12.35 8.89 -1.76
CA LYS A 131 -12.82 8.86 -3.15
C LYS A 131 -11.63 8.94 -4.09
N TYR A 132 -11.50 7.96 -4.96
CA TYR A 132 -10.44 7.89 -5.94
C TYR A 132 -11.03 7.77 -7.34
N THR A 133 -10.46 8.54 -8.26
CA THR A 133 -10.61 8.31 -9.70
C THR A 133 -9.28 7.75 -10.18
N VAL A 134 -9.31 6.61 -10.86
CA VAL A 134 -8.10 5.85 -11.19
C VAL A 134 -8.00 5.59 -12.68
N ALA A 135 -6.80 5.24 -13.15
CA ALA A 135 -6.64 4.75 -14.52
C ALA A 135 -7.40 3.42 -14.68
N SER A 136 -7.74 3.02 -15.90
CA SER A 136 -8.40 1.73 -16.11
C SER A 136 -7.42 0.58 -15.82
N SER A 137 -7.66 -0.17 -14.74
CA SER A 137 -6.92 -1.39 -14.37
C SER A 137 -7.86 -2.36 -13.68
N ASN A 138 -7.55 -3.65 -13.74
CA ASN A 138 -8.29 -4.67 -13.01
C ASN A 138 -7.89 -4.77 -11.53
N THR A 139 -6.80 -4.10 -11.11
CA THR A 139 -6.31 -4.19 -9.73
C THR A 139 -5.89 -2.83 -9.20
N TYR A 140 -6.31 -2.52 -7.97
CA TYR A 140 -5.90 -1.36 -7.20
C TYR A 140 -5.79 -1.67 -5.72
N SER A 141 -4.87 -0.99 -5.03
CA SER A 141 -4.79 -1.04 -3.58
C SER A 141 -4.96 0.32 -2.92
N VAL A 142 -5.77 0.33 -1.86
CA VAL A 142 -5.91 1.45 -0.94
C VAL A 142 -5.28 1.04 0.39
N VAL A 143 -4.45 1.90 0.95
CA VAL A 143 -3.79 1.69 2.24
C VAL A 143 -4.40 2.64 3.24
N LEU A 144 -4.89 2.11 4.36
CA LEU A 144 -5.45 2.87 5.47
C LEU A 144 -4.49 2.81 6.66
N SER A 145 -4.18 3.95 7.26
CA SER A 145 -3.40 4.03 8.50
C SER A 145 -4.28 4.44 9.68
N ASP A 146 -3.73 4.33 10.89
CA ASP A 146 -4.33 4.83 12.13
C ASP A 146 -5.65 4.12 12.51
N LEU A 147 -5.75 2.84 12.13
CA LEU A 147 -6.87 1.96 12.44
C LEU A 147 -6.50 0.98 13.56
N THR A 148 -7.41 0.81 14.51
CA THR A 148 -7.28 -0.19 15.58
C THR A 148 -8.64 -0.87 15.83
N GLY A 149 -8.62 -2.07 16.38
CA GLY A 149 -9.83 -2.81 16.74
C GLY A 149 -10.67 -3.27 15.54
N THR A 150 -11.98 -3.38 15.74
CA THR A 150 -12.93 -3.76 14.69
C THR A 150 -13.43 -2.52 13.96
N ILE A 151 -13.22 -2.50 12.64
CA ILE A 151 -13.67 -1.44 11.75
C ILE A 151 -14.83 -1.94 10.88
N THR A 152 -15.69 -1.02 10.49
CA THR A 152 -16.69 -1.25 9.44
C THR A 152 -16.17 -0.68 8.13
N LEU A 153 -16.27 -1.47 7.06
CA LEU A 153 -15.93 -1.07 5.69
C LEU A 153 -17.19 -1.05 4.84
N ALA A 154 -17.40 0.05 4.10
CA ALA A 154 -18.36 0.10 3.01
C ALA A 154 -17.61 0.54 1.74
N ALA A 155 -17.45 -0.39 0.81
CA ALA A 155 -16.60 -0.24 -0.36
C ALA A 155 -17.43 -0.36 -1.63
N HIS A 156 -17.41 0.69 -2.45
CA HIS A 156 -18.08 0.77 -3.73
C HIS A 156 -17.04 0.99 -4.83
N VAL A 157 -17.05 0.10 -5.81
CA VAL A 157 -16.14 0.13 -6.96
C VAL A 157 -16.93 0.51 -8.20
N GLU A 158 -16.46 1.54 -8.88
CA GLU A 158 -16.95 1.97 -10.20
C GLU A 158 -16.06 1.34 -11.26
N THR A 159 -16.68 0.74 -12.27
CA THR A 159 -15.99 0.17 -13.44
C THR A 159 -16.49 0.83 -14.71
N ALA A 160 -15.83 0.55 -15.83
CA ALA A 160 -16.25 1.07 -17.14
C ALA A 160 -17.67 0.63 -17.56
N ALA A 161 -18.18 -0.50 -17.05
CA ALA A 161 -19.46 -1.07 -17.46
C ALA A 161 -20.55 -1.04 -16.38
N THR A 162 -20.16 -1.02 -15.11
CA THR A 162 -21.07 -1.22 -13.97
C THR A 162 -20.46 -0.73 -12.66
N ALA A 163 -21.18 -0.87 -11.55
CA ALA A 163 -20.67 -0.65 -10.21
C ALA A 163 -20.95 -1.86 -9.30
N ALA A 164 -20.08 -2.07 -8.32
CA ALA A 164 -20.17 -3.20 -7.41
C ALA A 164 -19.86 -2.82 -5.96
N TRP A 165 -20.47 -3.55 -5.04
CA TRP A 165 -20.21 -3.43 -3.61
C TRP A 165 -19.38 -4.59 -3.09
N ALA A 166 -18.44 -4.30 -2.20
CA ALA A 166 -17.76 -5.32 -1.44
C ALA A 166 -18.73 -6.03 -0.50
N ASP A 167 -18.66 -7.37 -0.54
CA ASP A 167 -19.63 -8.26 0.07
C ASP A 167 -21.06 -8.00 -0.43
N GLY A 168 -21.24 -7.44 -1.64
CA GLY A 168 -22.56 -7.09 -2.19
C GLY A 168 -23.50 -8.28 -2.40
N CYS A 169 -22.93 -9.50 -2.46
CA CYS A 169 -23.66 -10.74 -2.63
C CYS A 169 -24.34 -11.20 -1.32
N THR A 170 -23.59 -11.22 -0.23
CA THR A 170 -23.98 -11.88 1.04
C THR A 170 -23.86 -10.99 2.27
N GLY A 171 -23.30 -9.81 2.10
CA GLY A 171 -22.90 -8.95 3.19
C GLY A 171 -24.04 -8.27 3.91
N THR A 172 -23.69 -7.67 5.03
CA THR A 172 -24.64 -6.96 5.87
C THR A 172 -25.07 -5.69 5.17
N ARG A 173 -26.37 -5.47 5.03
CA ARG A 173 -26.90 -4.23 4.46
C ARG A 173 -26.59 -3.04 5.39
N ILE A 174 -26.25 -1.88 4.81
CA ILE A 174 -26.01 -0.64 5.57
C ILE A 174 -27.28 -0.23 6.36
N ASN A 175 -28.44 -0.32 5.71
CA ASN A 175 -29.78 -0.19 6.28
C ASN A 175 -30.62 -1.45 6.01
N THR A 176 -31.44 -1.87 6.97
CA THR A 176 -32.33 -3.04 6.87
C THR A 176 -33.69 -2.74 6.25
N GLY A 177 -34.01 -1.46 5.99
CA GLY A 177 -35.25 -1.03 5.35
C GLY A 177 -35.41 -1.44 3.87
N ASN A 178 -36.64 -1.26 3.36
CA ASN A 178 -36.97 -1.56 1.96
C ASN A 178 -36.19 -0.66 0.99
N GLY A 179 -35.59 -1.27 -0.03
CA GLY A 179 -34.88 -0.57 -1.11
C GLY A 179 -33.38 -0.41 -0.93
N ASN A 180 -32.77 -0.94 0.14
CA ASN A 180 -31.32 -0.83 0.30
C ASN A 180 -30.54 -1.85 -0.55
N TRP A 181 -29.59 -1.34 -1.33
CA TRP A 181 -28.71 -2.05 -2.25
C TRP A 181 -27.22 -1.92 -1.86
N ALA A 182 -26.90 -1.24 -0.76
CA ALA A 182 -25.54 -1.02 -0.31
C ALA A 182 -25.21 -1.92 0.89
N THR A 183 -24.04 -2.55 0.84
CA THR A 183 -23.53 -3.47 1.85
C THR A 183 -22.32 -2.90 2.59
N LYS A 184 -22.10 -3.45 3.78
CA LYS A 184 -20.95 -3.23 4.64
C LYS A 184 -20.45 -4.57 5.17
N LEU A 185 -19.19 -4.58 5.53
CA LEU A 185 -18.52 -5.71 6.18
C LEU A 185 -17.73 -5.21 7.38
N THR A 186 -17.41 -6.11 8.29
CA THR A 186 -16.55 -5.81 9.43
C THR A 186 -15.19 -6.47 9.23
N TYR A 187 -14.15 -5.80 9.69
CA TYR A 187 -12.80 -6.32 9.71
C TYR A 187 -12.18 -6.01 11.07
N THR A 188 -11.63 -7.01 11.74
CA THR A 188 -10.88 -6.78 12.98
C THR A 188 -9.41 -6.69 12.64
N VAL A 189 -8.83 -5.50 12.82
CA VAL A 189 -7.40 -5.26 12.62
C VAL A 189 -6.63 -6.17 13.57
N GLN A 190 -5.80 -7.05 13.01
CA GLN A 190 -4.98 -7.98 13.78
C GLN A 190 -3.54 -7.48 13.81
N PRO A 191 -2.82 -7.65 14.93
CA PRO A 191 -1.39 -7.43 14.93
C PRO A 191 -0.74 -8.35 13.90
N CYS A 192 -0.11 -7.77 12.88
CA CYS A 192 0.68 -8.51 11.91
C CYS A 192 2.13 -8.56 12.40
N THR A 193 2.38 -9.46 13.36
CA THR A 193 3.74 -9.73 13.80
C THR A 193 4.38 -10.66 12.79
N VAL A 194 5.27 -10.11 11.97
CA VAL A 194 6.25 -10.95 11.31
C VAL A 194 7.18 -11.50 12.37
N SER A 195 7.24 -12.83 12.50
CA SER A 195 8.41 -13.47 13.08
C SER A 195 9.52 -13.29 12.06
N VAL A 196 10.11 -12.10 12.07
CA VAL A 196 11.34 -11.85 11.34
C VAL A 196 12.40 -12.68 12.05
N PRO A 197 13.17 -13.50 11.32
CA PRO A 197 14.22 -14.28 11.93
C PRO A 197 15.19 -13.33 12.65
N LEU A 198 15.25 -13.46 13.98
CA LEU A 198 16.34 -12.95 14.81
C LEU A 198 17.54 -13.91 14.64
N CYS A 199 17.90 -14.19 13.38
CA CYS A 199 19.07 -14.95 13.03
C CYS A 199 19.77 -14.30 11.84
N SER A 200 21.05 -14.61 11.67
CA SER A 200 21.82 -14.21 10.50
C SER A 200 22.70 -15.36 10.03
N MET A 201 22.82 -15.48 8.72
CA MET A 201 23.94 -16.20 8.13
C MET A 201 25.23 -15.40 8.37
N SER A 202 26.37 -16.09 8.45
CA SER A 202 27.66 -15.45 8.76
C SER A 202 28.23 -14.70 7.55
N GLN A 203 29.20 -13.81 7.78
CA GLN A 203 29.99 -13.24 6.68
C GLN A 203 30.69 -14.33 5.85
N GLY A 204 31.10 -15.45 6.46
CA GLY A 204 31.68 -16.58 5.73
C GLY A 204 30.68 -17.22 4.75
N TYR A 205 29.42 -17.36 5.16
CA TYR A 205 28.35 -17.86 4.30
C TYR A 205 28.16 -16.95 3.08
N TRP A 206 28.02 -15.64 3.27
CA TRP A 206 27.72 -14.71 2.18
C TRP A 206 28.91 -14.40 1.26
N PHE A 207 30.14 -14.45 1.78
CA PHE A 207 31.32 -13.93 1.08
C PHE A 207 32.43 -14.96 0.80
N ALA A 208 32.65 -15.94 1.69
CA ALA A 208 33.81 -16.83 1.60
C ALA A 208 33.53 -18.11 0.79
N ASN A 209 32.34 -18.71 0.93
CA ASN A 209 32.05 -20.04 0.39
C ASN A 209 31.62 -20.07 -1.09
N GLY A 210 31.91 -19.01 -1.85
CA GLY A 210 31.88 -19.02 -3.32
C GLY A 210 30.56 -19.35 -4.03
N GLY A 211 29.41 -19.42 -3.35
CA GLY A 211 28.22 -20.03 -3.97
C GLY A 211 26.83 -19.52 -3.58
N HIS A 212 26.68 -18.63 -2.59
CA HIS A 212 25.34 -18.16 -2.22
C HIS A 212 24.96 -16.91 -3.03
N THR A 213 23.97 -17.06 -3.91
CA THR A 213 23.37 -15.93 -4.60
C THR A 213 22.74 -14.99 -3.58
N TRP A 214 23.13 -13.71 -3.61
CA TRP A 214 22.53 -12.71 -2.75
C TRP A 214 21.05 -12.54 -3.12
N PRO A 215 20.11 -12.59 -2.15
CA PRO A 215 18.67 -12.63 -2.46
C PRO A 215 18.19 -11.49 -3.37
N SER A 216 18.74 -10.29 -3.20
CA SER A 216 18.43 -9.08 -3.97
C SER A 216 19.45 -8.77 -5.07
N GLY A 217 20.47 -9.62 -5.27
CA GLY A 217 21.61 -9.39 -6.17
C GLY A 217 22.56 -8.23 -5.75
N SER A 218 22.14 -7.41 -4.80
CA SER A 218 22.90 -6.28 -4.25
C SER A 218 22.49 -5.99 -2.80
N VAL A 219 23.35 -5.30 -2.05
CA VAL A 219 23.09 -4.84 -0.68
C VAL A 219 23.47 -3.37 -0.53
N VAL A 220 22.70 -2.62 0.26
CA VAL A 220 23.03 -1.21 0.56
C VAL A 220 23.69 -1.14 1.94
N VAL A 221 24.91 -0.59 2.00
CA VAL A 221 25.67 -0.36 3.24
C VAL A 221 26.31 1.02 3.20
N GLY A 222 26.15 1.82 4.25
CA GLY A 222 26.64 3.20 4.32
C GLY A 222 26.04 4.10 3.22
N GLY A 223 24.78 3.86 2.86
CA GLY A 223 24.08 4.54 1.77
C GLY A 223 24.57 4.18 0.35
N LYS A 224 25.39 3.14 0.20
CA LYS A 224 26.00 2.75 -1.08
C LYS A 224 25.59 1.34 -1.47
N THR A 225 25.24 1.14 -2.74
CA THR A 225 24.84 -0.17 -3.28
C THR A 225 26.06 -0.98 -3.70
N TYR A 226 26.17 -2.21 -3.21
CA TYR A 226 27.22 -3.16 -3.55
C TYR A 226 26.59 -4.37 -4.24
N THR A 227 27.18 -4.80 -5.35
CA THR A 227 26.85 -6.06 -6.01
C THR A 227 27.56 -7.23 -5.32
N GLN A 228 27.10 -8.45 -5.58
CA GLN A 228 27.76 -9.66 -5.07
C GLN A 228 29.23 -9.76 -5.50
N ALA A 229 29.55 -9.37 -6.74
CA ALA A 229 30.92 -9.37 -7.24
C ALA A 229 31.81 -8.36 -6.50
N GLU A 230 31.30 -7.14 -6.24
CA GLU A 230 32.02 -6.14 -5.44
C GLU A 230 32.22 -6.62 -4.00
N GLY A 231 31.20 -7.21 -3.39
CA GLY A 231 31.30 -7.77 -2.04
C GLY A 231 32.35 -8.86 -1.92
N ALA A 232 32.36 -9.80 -2.87
CA ALA A 232 33.38 -10.86 -2.93
C ALA A 232 34.79 -10.29 -3.14
N ALA A 233 34.94 -9.27 -4.00
CA ALA A 233 36.22 -8.60 -4.22
C ALA A 233 36.73 -7.90 -2.95
N ILE A 234 35.85 -7.22 -2.21
CA ILE A 234 36.18 -6.59 -0.92
C ILE A 234 36.59 -7.66 0.10
N TRP A 235 35.83 -8.75 0.23
CA TRP A 235 36.13 -9.86 1.14
C TRP A 235 37.50 -10.48 0.91
N ASN A 236 37.87 -10.64 -0.36
CA ASN A 236 39.14 -11.25 -0.75
C ASN A 236 40.35 -10.32 -0.56
N THR A 237 40.13 -9.05 -0.17
CA THR A 237 41.22 -8.09 0.00
C THR A 237 41.70 -8.01 1.46
N TYR A 238 43.02 -7.89 1.60
CA TYR A 238 43.83 -8.12 2.81
C TYR A 238 43.38 -7.45 4.12
N SER A 239 43.70 -8.16 5.21
CA SER A 239 43.44 -7.91 6.64
C SER A 239 41.96 -8.07 7.04
N LYS A 240 41.66 -9.21 7.69
CA LYS A 240 40.32 -9.55 8.18
C LYS A 240 39.68 -8.41 8.99
N ASN A 241 40.49 -7.63 9.72
CA ASN A 241 40.01 -6.61 10.64
C ASN A 241 39.39 -5.40 9.93
N LEU A 242 39.97 -4.92 8.81
CA LEU A 242 39.53 -3.66 8.18
C LEU A 242 38.19 -3.75 7.45
N ILE A 243 37.81 -4.96 7.02
CA ILE A 243 36.56 -5.19 6.28
C ILE A 243 35.39 -5.65 7.18
N LEU A 244 35.63 -5.93 8.47
CA LEU A 244 34.61 -6.51 9.37
C LEU A 244 33.35 -5.65 9.45
N GLY A 245 33.48 -4.34 9.58
CA GLY A 245 32.30 -3.48 9.69
C GLY A 245 31.36 -3.64 8.50
N PHE A 246 31.91 -3.56 7.29
CA PHE A 246 31.14 -3.74 6.06
C PHE A 246 30.54 -5.15 5.97
N THR A 247 31.35 -6.20 6.15
CA THR A 247 30.92 -7.59 5.93
C THR A 247 29.89 -8.05 6.95
N GLN A 248 29.98 -7.59 8.20
CA GLN A 248 29.03 -7.94 9.25
C GLN A 248 27.66 -7.27 9.03
N VAL A 249 27.64 -5.96 8.72
CA VAL A 249 26.38 -5.28 8.41
C VAL A 249 25.75 -5.83 7.14
N ALA A 250 26.56 -6.09 6.11
CA ALA A 250 26.08 -6.73 4.89
C ALA A 250 25.50 -8.13 5.17
N ALA A 251 26.13 -8.93 6.03
CA ALA A 251 25.63 -10.25 6.39
C ALA A 251 24.25 -10.21 7.07
N LEU A 252 24.02 -9.29 8.01
CA LEU A 252 22.70 -9.07 8.62
C LEU A 252 21.64 -8.71 7.56
N LYS A 253 21.97 -7.77 6.68
CA LYS A 253 21.05 -7.27 5.64
C LYS A 253 20.73 -8.33 4.59
N LEU A 254 21.73 -9.08 4.13
CA LEU A 254 21.56 -10.18 3.18
C LEU A 254 20.75 -11.33 3.79
N SER A 255 20.84 -11.53 5.11
CA SER A 255 20.04 -12.51 5.84
C SER A 255 18.61 -12.06 6.10
N GLY A 256 18.26 -10.80 5.79
CA GLY A 256 16.96 -10.22 6.14
C GLY A 256 16.73 -10.11 7.65
N THR A 257 17.80 -10.06 8.45
CA THR A 257 17.72 -9.97 9.90
C THR A 257 17.06 -8.66 10.32
N ALA A 258 16.03 -8.74 11.19
CA ALA A 258 15.41 -7.55 11.77
C ALA A 258 16.22 -6.98 12.93
N TYR A 259 17.45 -6.57 12.66
CA TYR A 259 18.38 -6.10 13.68
C TYR A 259 17.89 -4.86 14.45
N ASN A 260 16.91 -4.12 13.92
CA ASN A 260 16.29 -2.96 14.56
C ASN A 260 15.39 -3.33 15.75
N SER A 261 14.99 -4.59 15.91
CA SER A 261 14.23 -5.04 17.08
C SER A 261 15.11 -5.26 18.32
N ASP A 262 16.42 -5.39 18.14
CA ASP A 262 17.41 -5.48 19.21
C ASP A 262 18.14 -4.12 19.33
N ALA A 263 17.97 -3.44 20.48
CA ALA A 263 18.50 -2.09 20.65
C ALA A 263 20.03 -2.01 20.56
N GLN A 264 20.75 -3.02 21.07
CA GLN A 264 22.21 -3.04 21.07
C GLN A 264 22.75 -3.37 19.67
N LEU A 265 22.14 -4.35 19.00
CA LEU A 265 22.48 -4.68 17.62
C LEU A 265 22.20 -3.51 16.69
N ASN A 266 21.06 -2.85 16.83
CA ASN A 266 20.73 -1.66 16.06
C ASN A 266 21.74 -0.53 16.27
N GLN A 267 22.19 -0.30 17.51
CA GLN A 267 23.22 0.70 17.81
C GLN A 267 24.57 0.36 17.15
N ALA A 268 24.98 -0.91 17.18
CA ALA A 268 26.21 -1.36 16.53
C ALA A 268 26.14 -1.18 15.00
N VAL A 269 25.02 -1.58 14.37
CA VAL A 269 24.78 -1.36 12.93
C VAL A 269 24.81 0.14 12.59
N THR A 270 24.11 0.97 13.38
CA THR A 270 24.06 2.42 13.19
C THR A 270 25.44 3.06 13.26
N THR A 271 26.29 2.61 14.18
CA THR A 271 27.68 3.09 14.33
C THR A 271 28.49 2.85 13.05
N ILE A 272 28.40 1.63 12.50
CA ILE A 272 29.12 1.26 11.28
C ILE A 272 28.54 1.97 10.04
N GLU A 273 27.21 2.01 9.90
CA GLU A 273 26.52 2.69 8.79
C GLU A 273 26.86 4.18 8.74
N THR A 274 26.89 4.86 9.89
CA THR A 274 27.24 6.28 9.99
C THR A 274 28.67 6.52 9.53
N TRP A 275 29.61 5.70 9.99
CA TRP A 275 31.00 5.78 9.54
C TRP A 275 31.11 5.51 8.04
N LEU A 276 30.54 4.42 7.53
CA LEU A 276 30.60 4.07 6.10
C LEU A 276 29.93 5.10 5.20
N THR A 277 28.93 5.83 5.70
CA THR A 277 28.30 6.95 4.96
C THR A 277 29.32 8.05 4.65
N SER A 278 30.23 8.36 5.60
CA SER A 278 31.29 9.37 5.43
C SER A 278 32.43 8.94 4.49
N GLN A 279 32.54 7.65 4.18
CA GLN A 279 33.60 7.11 3.33
C GLN A 279 33.21 7.15 1.85
N SER A 280 34.18 7.05 0.94
CA SER A 280 33.91 6.70 -0.46
C SER A 280 33.36 5.28 -0.57
N LYS A 281 32.83 4.90 -1.75
CA LYS A 281 32.40 3.52 -1.99
C LYS A 281 33.60 2.59 -1.83
N LEU A 282 33.45 1.58 -0.98
CA LEU A 282 34.50 0.62 -0.73
C LEU A 282 34.78 -0.17 -2.02
N THR A 283 36.05 -0.44 -2.25
CA THR A 283 36.50 -1.34 -3.33
C THR A 283 37.60 -2.23 -2.80
N ALA A 284 37.97 -3.26 -3.53
CA ALA A 284 39.11 -4.10 -3.20
C ALA A 284 40.38 -3.27 -2.88
N THR A 285 40.64 -2.18 -3.61
CA THR A 285 41.85 -1.37 -3.45
C THR A 285 41.68 -0.13 -2.57
N ALA A 286 40.46 0.16 -2.09
CA ALA A 286 40.16 1.37 -1.32
C ALA A 286 39.33 1.02 -0.09
N VAL A 287 40.01 0.52 0.95
CA VAL A 287 39.44 0.23 2.26
C VAL A 287 40.05 1.19 3.28
N PRO A 288 39.26 2.10 3.89
CA PRO A 288 39.77 3.03 4.89
C PRO A 288 40.14 2.31 6.19
N GLU A 289 41.02 2.91 6.98
CA GLU A 289 41.31 2.44 8.33
C GLU A 289 40.05 2.54 9.20
N MET A 290 39.72 1.45 9.90
CA MET A 290 38.51 1.36 10.71
C MET A 290 38.74 1.94 12.11
N PRO A 291 37.96 2.96 12.54
CA PRO A 291 38.05 3.51 13.89
C PRO A 291 37.73 2.48 14.99
N THR A 292 38.30 2.64 16.18
CA THR A 292 38.14 1.70 17.31
C THR A 292 36.67 1.43 17.68
N ASN A 293 35.82 2.46 17.70
CA ASN A 293 34.39 2.29 18.00
C ASN A 293 33.65 1.47 16.92
N VAL A 294 34.04 1.63 15.66
CA VAL A 294 33.50 0.84 14.54
C VAL A 294 34.00 -0.60 14.63
N SER A 295 35.27 -0.81 14.99
CA SER A 295 35.83 -2.14 15.24
C SER A 295 35.11 -2.87 16.37
N ALA A 296 34.82 -2.18 17.47
CA ALA A 296 34.08 -2.74 18.59
C ALA A 296 32.64 -3.12 18.20
N ALA A 297 31.96 -2.25 17.44
CA ALA A 297 30.63 -2.54 16.90
C ALA A 297 30.64 -3.75 15.95
N ALA A 298 31.65 -3.87 15.10
CA ALA A 298 31.78 -5.02 14.19
C ALA A 298 32.05 -6.32 14.95
N GLY A 299 32.83 -6.28 16.02
CA GLY A 299 33.05 -7.40 16.94
C GLY A 299 31.74 -7.84 17.60
N PHE A 300 30.98 -6.89 18.16
CA PHE A 300 29.67 -7.16 18.76
C PHE A 300 28.71 -7.84 17.78
N ILE A 301 28.61 -7.34 16.54
CA ILE A 301 27.76 -7.97 15.52
C ILE A 301 28.24 -9.40 15.23
N GLY A 302 29.55 -9.63 15.14
CA GLY A 302 30.10 -10.97 14.94
C GLY A 302 29.70 -11.96 16.03
N ASP A 303 29.83 -11.56 17.30
CA ASP A 303 29.43 -12.37 18.45
C ASP A 303 27.92 -12.61 18.47
N TRP A 304 27.14 -11.58 18.11
CA TRP A 304 25.69 -11.69 17.99
C TRP A 304 25.29 -12.71 16.91
N ILE A 305 25.87 -12.61 15.70
CA ILE A 305 25.62 -13.56 14.60
C ILE A 305 25.98 -14.98 15.00
N ASN A 306 27.08 -15.17 15.74
CA ASN A 306 27.51 -16.48 16.21
C ASN A 306 26.52 -17.11 17.20
N THR A 307 25.89 -16.30 18.05
CA THR A 307 24.86 -16.75 19.01
C THR A 307 23.45 -16.85 18.40
N HIS A 308 23.23 -16.20 17.25
CA HIS A 308 21.96 -16.13 16.53
C HIS A 308 22.14 -16.62 15.09
N HIS A 309 22.83 -17.74 14.89
CA HIS A 309 23.05 -18.25 13.53
C HIS A 309 21.74 -18.84 12.96
N CYS A 310 21.46 -18.59 11.68
CA CYS A 310 20.33 -19.26 11.03
C CYS A 310 20.66 -20.74 10.78
N ASN A 311 19.66 -21.61 10.97
CA ASN A 311 19.73 -23.05 10.66
C ASN A 311 19.15 -23.36 9.29
#